data_AF-A0A5J4NAJ8-F1
#
_entry.id   AF-A0A5J4NAJ8-F1
#
_cell.length_a   1.000
_cell.length_b   1.000
_cell.length_c   1.000
_cell.angle_alpha   90.00
_cell.angle_beta   90.00
_cell.angle_gamma   90.00
#
_symmetry.space_group_name_H-M   'P 1'
#
loop_
_entity.id
_entity.type
_entity.pdbx_description
1 polymer ?
#
loop_
_entity_poly.entity_id
_entity_poly.type
_entity_poly.pdbx_seq_one_letter_code
_entity_poly.pdbx_strand_id
1 'polypeptide(L)'
;MCTRNPSPPPDLSDELQHADNIGDTAYSKRWLFSLLMDLLKLIKSNSDKNEPIEELDADLEERLCCLWDLTVNHDVLPYLEEFNLVSILSEVLNCERFPRLLEICVGVLANMAYSTSACQKMSDDETFM
;
A
#
# COMPACT_ATOMS: atom_id res chain seq x y z
N MET A 1 -34.59 20.52 23.99
CA MET A 1 -33.30 20.98 23.42
C MET A 1 -33.01 20.10 22.20
N CYS A 2 -32.91 20.69 21.01
CA CYS A 2 -32.82 19.93 19.75
C CYS A 2 -31.38 19.42 19.56
N THR A 3 -31.15 18.13 19.85
CA THR A 3 -29.86 17.45 19.69
C THR A 3 -29.80 16.70 18.36
N ARG A 4 -30.20 17.34 17.26
CA ARG A 4 -30.03 16.74 15.92
C ARG A 4 -28.77 17.30 15.28
N ASN A 5 -27.91 16.41 14.78
CA ASN A 5 -26.86 16.81 13.87
C ASN A 5 -27.49 17.61 12.72
N PRO A 6 -26.83 18.70 12.28
CA PRO A 6 -27.31 19.47 11.14
C PRO A 6 -27.42 18.57 9.91
N SER A 7 -28.40 18.86 9.04
CA SER A 7 -28.53 18.17 7.76
C SER A 7 -27.23 18.32 6.96
N PRO A 8 -26.77 17.26 6.26
CA PRO A 8 -25.63 17.37 5.38
C PRO A 8 -25.86 18.49 4.35
N PRO A 9 -24.80 19.23 3.96
CA PRO A 9 -24.95 20.34 3.02
C PRO A 9 -25.58 19.86 1.70
N PRO A 10 -26.54 20.61 1.13
CA PRO A 10 -27.05 20.32 -0.20
C PRO A 10 -25.90 20.55 -1.19
N ASP A 11 -25.64 19.55 -2.03
CA ASP A 11 -24.43 19.38 -2.85
C ASP A 11 -23.15 19.22 -2.02
N LEU A 12 -22.91 17.99 -1.55
CA LEU A 12 -21.53 17.54 -1.42
C LEU A 12 -20.95 17.58 -2.83
N SER A 13 -20.07 18.54 -3.10
CA SER A 13 -19.49 18.72 -4.44
C SER A 13 -18.93 17.39 -4.95
N ASP A 14 -18.99 17.15 -6.25
CA ASP A 14 -18.44 15.92 -6.85
C ASP A 14 -16.99 15.68 -6.41
N GLU A 15 -16.22 16.75 -6.15
CA GLU A 15 -14.88 16.71 -5.56
C GLU A 15 -14.85 16.04 -4.18
N LEU A 16 -15.82 16.32 -3.29
CA LEU A 16 -15.92 15.68 -1.97
C LEU A 16 -16.34 14.20 -2.07
N GLN A 17 -17.05 13.81 -3.12
CA GLN A 17 -17.47 12.42 -3.33
C GLN A 17 -16.29 11.52 -3.74
N HIS A 18 -15.30 12.09 -4.44
CA HIS A 18 -14.09 11.39 -4.90
C HIS A 18 -12.85 11.70 -4.05
N ALA A 19 -13.02 12.40 -2.92
CA ALA A 19 -11.91 12.83 -2.08
C ALA A 19 -11.08 11.66 -1.51
N ASP A 20 -11.68 10.49 -1.36
CA ASP A 20 -10.99 9.28 -0.89
C ASP A 20 -10.42 8.44 -2.03
N ASN A 21 -10.57 8.84 -3.30
CA ASN A 21 -10.07 8.06 -4.42
C ASN A 21 -8.55 8.27 -4.62
N ILE A 22 -7.87 7.22 -5.05
CA ILE A 22 -6.49 7.30 -5.52
C ILE A 22 -6.52 7.73 -6.99
N GLY A 23 -6.26 9.01 -7.24
CA GLY A 23 -6.39 9.60 -8.57
C GLY A 23 -7.81 9.43 -9.12
N ASP A 24 -7.92 9.02 -10.37
CA ASP A 24 -9.20 8.76 -11.05
C ASP A 24 -9.71 7.32 -10.86
N THR A 25 -9.09 6.55 -9.96
CA THR A 25 -9.47 5.15 -9.73
C THR A 25 -10.59 5.02 -8.71
N ALA A 26 -11.26 3.86 -8.68
CA ALA A 26 -12.24 3.53 -7.64
C ALA A 26 -11.58 3.05 -6.32
N TYR A 27 -10.25 3.01 -6.24
CA TYR A 27 -9.54 2.56 -5.04
C TYR A 27 -9.49 3.67 -3.98
N SER A 28 -9.69 3.28 -2.73
CA SER A 28 -9.73 4.18 -1.58
C SER A 28 -8.33 4.42 -1.00
N LYS A 29 -7.99 5.68 -0.70
CA LYS A 29 -6.78 6.06 0.05
C LYS A 29 -6.79 5.44 1.45
N ARG A 30 -7.94 5.45 2.13
CA ARG A 30 -8.10 4.79 3.44
C ARG A 30 -7.87 3.30 3.38
N TRP A 31 -8.37 2.64 2.33
CA TRP A 31 -8.11 1.21 2.11
C TRP A 31 -6.61 0.94 2.01
N LEU A 32 -5.88 1.75 1.23
CA LEU A 32 -4.44 1.61 1.06
C LEU A 32 -3.69 1.88 2.38
N PHE A 33 -4.01 2.95 3.11
CA PHE A 33 -3.40 3.18 4.42
C PHE A 33 -3.66 2.04 5.40
N SER A 34 -4.88 1.51 5.43
CA SER A 34 -5.22 0.34 6.25
C SER A 34 -4.33 -0.86 5.90
N LEU A 35 -4.14 -1.11 4.60
CA LEU A 35 -3.29 -2.20 4.10
C LEU A 35 -1.84 -2.03 4.55
N LEU A 36 -1.29 -0.82 4.39
CA LEU A 36 0.07 -0.52 4.80
C LEU A 36 0.27 -0.63 6.31
N MET A 37 -0.72 -0.24 7.10
CA MET A 37 -0.68 -0.40 8.56
C MET A 37 -0.68 -1.87 8.98
N ASP A 38 -1.45 -2.72 8.31
CA ASP A 38 -1.46 -4.16 8.58
C ASP A 38 -0.13 -4.80 8.19
N LEU A 39 0.44 -4.40 7.06
CA LEU A 39 1.76 -4.84 6.61
C LEU A 39 2.86 -4.46 7.62
N LEU A 40 2.88 -3.21 8.10
CA LEU A 40 3.84 -2.77 9.12
C LEU A 40 3.71 -3.53 10.44
N LYS A 41 2.49 -3.91 10.84
CA LYS A 41 2.29 -4.76 12.03
C LYS A 41 2.88 -6.16 11.81
N LEU A 42 2.66 -6.74 10.63
CA LEU A 42 3.19 -8.06 10.28
C LEU A 42 4.73 -8.07 10.30
N ILE A 43 5.38 -7.07 9.69
CA ILE A 43 6.84 -6.95 9.69
C ILE A 43 7.37 -6.80 11.12
N LYS A 44 6.72 -5.99 11.96
CA LYS A 44 7.11 -5.82 13.38
C LYS A 44 6.98 -7.11 14.19
N SER A 45 6.01 -7.97 13.88
CA SER A 45 5.90 -9.29 14.53
C SER A 45 6.96 -10.27 14.06
N ASN A 46 7.52 -10.08 12.86
CA ASN A 46 8.56 -10.94 12.27
C ASN A 46 9.97 -10.69 12.85
N SER A 47 10.08 -10.36 14.14
CA SER A 47 11.35 -9.99 14.78
C SER A 47 12.32 -11.17 14.94
N ASP A 48 11.86 -12.42 14.75
CA ASP A 48 12.65 -13.62 14.99
C ASP A 48 12.94 -14.38 13.69
N LYS A 49 14.21 -14.36 13.25
CA LYS A 49 14.65 -14.93 11.97
C LYS A 49 14.61 -16.47 11.90
N ASN A 50 14.25 -17.13 13.00
CA ASN A 50 14.21 -18.60 13.09
C ASN A 50 12.79 -19.17 13.06
N GLU A 51 11.78 -18.33 12.81
CA GLU A 51 10.41 -18.81 12.64
C GLU A 51 10.24 -19.62 11.35
N PRO A 52 9.39 -20.67 11.36
CA PRO A 52 9.14 -21.47 10.18
C PRO A 52 8.50 -20.62 9.08
N ILE A 53 8.74 -21.00 7.83
CA ILE A 53 8.02 -20.45 6.68
C ILE A 53 6.52 -20.68 6.88
N GLU A 54 5.73 -19.65 6.63
CA GLU A 54 4.28 -19.65 6.79
C GLU A 54 3.56 -19.14 5.55
N GLU A 55 2.31 -19.59 5.39
CA GLU A 55 1.40 -19.06 4.39
C GLU A 55 0.93 -17.67 4.83
N LEU A 56 0.75 -16.78 3.86
CA LEU A 56 0.21 -15.46 4.11
C LEU A 56 -1.28 -15.56 4.43
N ASP A 57 -1.76 -14.69 5.32
CA ASP A 57 -3.19 -14.55 5.56
C ASP A 57 -3.92 -14.23 4.25
N ALA A 58 -4.98 -14.97 3.94
CA ALA A 58 -5.65 -14.91 2.63
C ALA A 58 -6.26 -13.53 2.35
N ASP A 59 -6.83 -12.88 3.37
CA ASP A 59 -7.43 -11.55 3.22
C ASP A 59 -6.34 -10.49 2.97
N LEU A 60 -5.19 -10.61 3.66
CA LEU A 60 -4.04 -9.74 3.41
C LEU A 60 -3.45 -9.98 2.02
N GLU A 61 -3.31 -11.24 1.60
CA GLU A 61 -2.82 -11.60 0.27
C GLU A 61 -3.70 -11.01 -0.84
N GLU A 62 -5.02 -11.15 -0.73
CA GLU A 62 -5.97 -10.62 -1.73
C GLU A 62 -5.83 -9.09 -1.86
N ARG A 63 -5.74 -8.39 -0.72
CA ARG A 63 -5.55 -6.94 -0.71
C ARG A 63 -4.21 -6.51 -1.30
N LEU A 64 -3.14 -7.27 -1.06
CA LEU A 64 -1.84 -7.03 -1.66
C LEU A 64 -1.84 -7.32 -3.17
N CYS A 65 -2.55 -8.35 -3.63
CA CYS A 65 -2.75 -8.61 -5.06
C CYS A 65 -3.51 -7.45 -5.73
N CYS A 66 -4.53 -6.90 -5.08
CA CYS A 66 -5.22 -5.70 -5.56
C CYS A 66 -4.29 -4.49 -5.68
N LEU A 67 -3.35 -4.31 -4.75
CA LEU A 67 -2.31 -3.27 -4.85
C LEU A 67 -1.38 -3.54 -6.03
N TRP A 68 -0.98 -4.80 -6.25
CA TRP A 68 -0.21 -5.20 -7.42
C TRP A 68 -0.94 -4.81 -8.70
N ASP A 69 -2.19 -5.25 -8.88
CA ASP A 69 -3.01 -4.92 -10.05
C ASP A 69 -3.14 -3.40 -10.25
N LEU A 70 -3.32 -2.64 -9.17
CA LEU A 70 -3.38 -1.17 -9.22
C LEU A 70 -2.09 -0.57 -9.80
N THR A 71 -0.92 -1.08 -9.38
CA THR A 71 0.38 -0.57 -9.81
C THR A 71 0.78 -0.97 -11.23
N VAL A 72 0.10 -1.96 -11.83
CA VAL A 72 0.29 -2.30 -13.25
C VAL A 72 -0.10 -1.12 -14.15
N ASN A 73 -1.08 -0.31 -13.73
CA ASN A 73 -1.40 0.93 -14.42
C ASN A 73 -0.43 2.05 -13.99
N HIS A 74 0.53 2.35 -14.86
CA HIS A 74 1.56 3.36 -14.56
C HIS A 74 1.01 4.78 -14.37
N ASP A 75 -0.18 5.09 -14.90
CA ASP A 75 -0.83 6.39 -14.69
C ASP A 75 -1.24 6.62 -13.22
N VAL A 76 -1.32 5.55 -12.43
CA VAL A 76 -1.67 5.62 -11.00
C VAL A 76 -0.45 5.92 -10.12
N LEU A 77 0.77 5.61 -10.57
CA LEU A 77 1.98 5.70 -9.75
C LEU A 77 2.23 7.09 -9.15
N PRO A 78 2.02 8.22 -9.86
CA PRO A 78 2.19 9.54 -9.26
C PRO A 78 1.30 9.77 -8.03
N TYR A 79 0.10 9.19 -8.01
CA TYR A 79 -0.81 9.26 -6.87
C TYR A 79 -0.38 8.35 -5.72
N LEU A 80 0.40 7.30 -5.99
CA LEU A 80 0.91 6.38 -4.97
C LEU A 80 2.16 6.90 -4.25
N GLU A 81 2.84 7.91 -4.79
CA GLU A 81 4.05 8.47 -4.18
C GLU A 81 3.81 9.06 -2.79
N GLU A 82 2.58 9.52 -2.49
CA GLU A 82 2.20 10.09 -1.18
C GLU A 82 2.15 9.02 -0.06
N PHE A 83 2.08 7.73 -0.40
CA PHE A 83 1.90 6.64 0.56
C PHE A 83 3.21 6.01 1.04
N ASN A 84 4.35 6.48 0.55
CA ASN A 84 5.67 5.96 0.89
C ASN A 84 5.84 4.44 0.68
N LEU A 85 5.22 3.90 -0.39
CA LEU A 85 5.22 2.47 -0.67
C LEU A 85 6.64 1.89 -0.76
N VAL A 86 7.56 2.60 -1.41
CA VAL A 86 8.94 2.13 -1.62
C VAL A 86 9.61 1.77 -0.29
N SER A 87 9.60 2.65 0.71
CA SER A 87 10.24 2.37 1.99
C SER A 87 9.55 1.22 2.73
N ILE A 88 8.22 1.22 2.78
CA ILE A 88 7.46 0.18 3.50
C ILE A 88 7.72 -1.20 2.89
N LEU A 89 7.70 -1.30 1.56
CA LEU A 89 7.92 -2.56 0.86
C LEU A 89 9.40 -2.98 0.89
N SER A 90 10.35 -2.04 0.98
CA SER A 90 11.77 -2.36 1.16
C SER A 90 12.03 -2.99 2.53
N GLU A 91 11.34 -2.55 3.58
CA GLU A 91 11.39 -3.21 4.90
C GLU A 91 10.93 -4.68 4.83
N VAL A 92 9.94 -4.99 3.98
CA VAL A 92 9.43 -6.36 3.78
C VAL A 92 10.49 -7.28 3.18
N LEU A 93 11.44 -6.78 2.39
CA LEU A 93 12.43 -7.62 1.70
C LEU A 93 13.31 -8.43 2.66
N ASN A 94 13.39 -7.99 3.92
CA ASN A 94 14.10 -8.68 4.99
C ASN A 94 13.27 -9.78 5.68
N CYS A 95 12.01 -9.99 5.27
CA CYS A 95 11.09 -10.95 5.83
C CYS A 95 11.11 -12.28 5.05
N GLU A 96 11.91 -13.24 5.52
CA GLU A 96 12.01 -14.57 4.87
C GLU A 96 10.85 -15.52 5.22
N ARG A 97 10.02 -15.17 6.22
CA ARG A 97 8.94 -16.01 6.75
C ARG A 97 7.79 -16.23 5.76
N PHE A 98 7.50 -15.25 4.90
CA PHE A 98 6.35 -15.28 3.99
C PHE A 98 6.81 -15.12 2.52
N PRO A 99 7.19 -16.19 1.81
CA PRO A 99 7.65 -16.11 0.42
C PRO A 99 6.65 -15.45 -0.54
N ARG A 100 5.34 -15.68 -0.33
CA ARG A 100 4.28 -15.07 -1.12
C ARG A 100 4.21 -13.55 -0.93
N LEU A 101 4.45 -13.07 0.29
CA LEU A 101 4.54 -11.65 0.58
C LEU A 101 5.71 -11.02 -0.17
N LEU A 102 6.90 -11.64 -0.10
CA LEU A 102 8.09 -11.18 -0.83
C LEU A 102 7.83 -11.08 -2.33
N GLU A 103 7.24 -12.12 -2.94
CA GLU A 103 6.91 -12.14 -4.37
C GLU A 103 6.03 -10.95 -4.77
N ILE A 104 4.93 -10.72 -4.04
CA ILE A 104 3.99 -9.63 -4.33
C ILE A 104 4.67 -8.27 -4.11
N CYS A 105 5.41 -8.08 -3.03
CA CYS A 105 6.09 -6.82 -2.73
C CYS A 105 7.15 -6.48 -3.78
N VAL A 106 7.93 -7.47 -4.24
CA VAL A 106 8.88 -7.28 -5.34
C VAL A 106 8.15 -6.94 -6.64
N GLY A 107 7.01 -7.58 -6.94
CA GLY A 107 6.17 -7.26 -8.09
C GLY A 107 5.67 -5.81 -8.09
N VAL A 108 5.19 -5.33 -6.94
CA VAL A 108 4.77 -3.93 -6.76
C VAL A 108 5.96 -2.99 -6.92
N LEU A 109 7.10 -3.26 -6.28
CA LEU A 109 8.31 -2.44 -6.40
C LEU A 109 8.82 -2.37 -7.86
N ALA A 110 8.76 -3.48 -8.59
CA ALA A 110 9.11 -3.53 -10.01
C ALA A 110 8.19 -2.63 -10.86
N ASN A 111 6.88 -2.61 -10.58
CA ASN A 111 5.96 -1.68 -11.23
C ASN A 111 6.26 -0.21 -10.85
N MET A 112 6.54 0.05 -9.57
CA MET A 112 6.90 1.38 -9.08
C MET A 112 8.19 1.89 -9.72
N ALA A 113 9.12 1.01 -10.11
CA ALA A 113 10.37 1.37 -10.80
C ALA A 113 10.15 2.09 -12.14
N TYR A 114 8.94 2.09 -12.70
CA TYR A 114 8.63 2.93 -13.85
C TYR A 114 8.70 4.44 -13.51
N SER A 115 8.48 4.82 -12.25
CA SER A 115 8.72 6.19 -11.76
C SER A 115 10.21 6.40 -11.48
N THR A 116 10.82 7.41 -12.11
CA THR A 116 12.21 7.81 -11.83
C THR A 116 12.41 8.22 -10.37
N SER A 117 11.40 8.84 -9.76
CA SER A 117 11.39 9.21 -8.33
C SER A 117 11.47 7.97 -7.45
N ALA A 118 10.66 6.94 -7.75
CA ALA A 118 10.69 5.68 -7.03
C ALA A 118 12.01 4.92 -7.25
N CYS A 119 12.54 4.89 -8.47
CA CYS A 119 13.86 4.32 -8.77
C CYS A 119 14.97 4.96 -7.95
N GLN A 120 14.98 6.29 -7.86
CA GLN A 120 15.98 7.01 -7.05
C GLN A 120 15.85 6.64 -5.58
N LYS A 121 14.62 6.62 -5.03
CA LYS A 121 14.36 6.21 -3.64
C LYS A 121 14.85 4.80 -3.36
N MET A 122 14.58 3.86 -4.27
CA MET A 122 15.07 2.48 -4.17
C MET A 122 16.60 2.41 -4.22
N SER A 123 17.24 3.18 -5.10
CA SER A 123 18.71 3.20 -5.21
C SER A 123 19.40 3.83 -4.00
N ASP A 124 18.73 4.74 -3.30
CA ASP A 124 19.27 5.43 -2.13
C ASP A 124 18.97 4.67 -0.81
N ASP A 125 18.08 3.69 -0.85
CA ASP A 125 17.67 2.92 0.33
C ASP A 125 18.65 1.77 0.59
N GLU A 126 19.40 1.86 1.71
CA GLU A 126 20.36 0.82 2.12
C GLU A 126 19.70 -0.53 2.45
N THR A 127 18.39 -0.57 2.67
CA THR A 127 17.64 -1.83 2.86
C THR A 127 17.25 -2.49 1.53
N PHE A 128 17.35 -1.75 0.43
CA PHE A 128 17.10 -2.22 -0.92
C PHE A 128 18.45 -2.57 -1.58
N MET A 129 18.90 -3.82 -1.37
CA MET A 129 20.20 -4.45 -1.73
C MET A 129 21.23 -4.48 -0.59
#